data_AF-A0A7X9ZVM3-F1
#
_entry.id   AF-A0A7X9ZVM3-F1
#
_cell.length_a   1.000
_cell.length_b   1.000
_cell.length_c   1.000
_cell.angle_alpha   90.00
_cell.angle_beta   90.00
_cell.angle_gamma   90.00
#
_symmetry.space_group_name_H-M   'P 1'
#
loop_
_entity.id
_entity.type
_entity.pdbx_description
1 polymer ?
#
loop_
_entity_poly.entity_id
_entity_poly.type
_entity_poly.pdbx_seq_one_letter_code
_entity_poly.pdbx_strand_id
1 'polypeptide(L)'
;MTASTIIADIPTGLIVVTGLVMLILAVRFRGPMSIAFAILCLFGTWNAGEAQPVLAAIMGIVLYGGLAIIGSIFGGRGELDHEARSGDYDYAAEQARLASEYHRRDRESRF
;
A
#
# COMPACT_ATOMS: atom_id res chain seq x y z
N MET A 1 -2.43 31.27 -27.93
CA MET A 1 -3.20 30.24 -27.21
C MET A 1 -2.58 30.10 -25.84
N THR A 2 -3.30 30.41 -24.76
CA THR A 2 -2.77 30.40 -23.38
C THR A 2 -3.14 29.08 -22.69
N ALA A 3 -2.38 28.65 -21.68
CA ALA A 3 -2.69 27.41 -20.94
C ALA A 3 -4.13 27.40 -20.37
N SER A 4 -4.68 28.57 -20.04
CA SER A 4 -6.06 28.73 -19.60
C SER A 4 -7.11 28.36 -20.66
N THR A 5 -6.83 28.59 -21.94
CA THR A 5 -7.76 28.25 -23.03
C THR A 5 -7.79 26.74 -23.27
N ILE A 6 -6.65 26.06 -23.12
CA ILE A 6 -6.55 24.59 -23.26
C ILE A 6 -7.34 23.87 -22.15
N ILE A 7 -7.26 24.37 -20.91
CA ILE A 7 -7.94 23.75 -19.76
C ILE A 7 -9.46 23.97 -19.82
N ALA A 8 -9.91 25.11 -20.36
CA ALA A 8 -11.33 25.43 -20.51
C ALA A 8 -12.04 24.57 -21.56
N ASP A 9 -11.31 24.07 -22.57
CA ASP A 9 -11.86 23.20 -23.63
C ASP A 9 -11.98 21.72 -23.21
N ILE A 10 -11.44 21.34 -22.05
CA ILE A 10 -11.56 19.97 -21.56
C ILE A 10 -12.97 19.79 -20.99
N PRO A 11 -13.76 18.81 -21.47
CA PRO A 11 -15.09 18.57 -20.95
C PRO A 11 -15.00 18.28 -19.46
N THR A 12 -15.70 19.08 -18.64
CA THR A 12 -15.62 19.02 -17.18
C THR A 12 -15.95 17.62 -16.65
N GLY A 13 -16.87 16.91 -17.31
CA GLY A 13 -17.18 15.52 -16.98
C GLY A 13 -15.99 14.58 -17.14
N LEU A 14 -15.13 14.77 -18.15
CA LEU A 14 -13.93 13.98 -18.35
C LEU A 14 -12.88 14.27 -17.27
N ILE A 15 -12.74 15.52 -16.83
CA ILE A 15 -11.86 15.92 -15.71
C ILE A 15 -12.31 15.22 -14.42
N VAL A 16 -13.62 15.21 -14.16
CA VAL A 16 -14.18 14.56 -12.96
C VAL A 16 -13.94 13.05 -12.99
N VAL A 17 -14.20 12.38 -14.12
CA VAL A 17 -13.99 10.93 -14.26
C VAL A 17 -12.51 10.57 -14.15
N THR A 18 -11.63 11.28 -14.85
CA THR A 18 -10.18 11.03 -14.74
C THR A 18 -9.64 11.34 -13.35
N GLY A 19 -10.10 12.42 -12.71
CA GLY A 19 -9.78 12.74 -11.32
C GLY A 19 -10.22 11.64 -10.34
N LEU A 20 -11.42 11.09 -10.53
CA LEU A 20 -11.92 9.98 -9.70
C LEU A 20 -11.11 8.70 -9.90
N VAL A 21 -10.79 8.34 -11.14
CA VAL A 21 -9.93 7.18 -11.45
C VAL A 21 -8.54 7.34 -10.83
N MET A 22 -7.95 8.53 -10.92
CA MET A 22 -6.67 8.84 -10.30
C MET A 22 -6.73 8.78 -8.77
N LEU A 23 -7.82 9.24 -8.16
CA LEU A 23 -8.05 9.13 -6.72
C LEU A 23 -8.10 7.65 -6.29
N ILE A 24 -8.85 6.81 -7.02
CA ILE A 24 -8.95 5.37 -6.76
C ILE A 24 -7.58 4.70 -6.87
N LEU A 25 -6.82 5.00 -7.92
CA LEU A 25 -5.46 4.49 -8.11
C LEU A 25 -4.52 4.94 -7.00
N ALA A 26 -4.57 6.22 -6.60
CA ALA A 26 -3.75 6.77 -5.55
C ALA A 26 -4.03 6.11 -4.19
N VAL A 27 -5.30 5.84 -3.88
CA VAL A 27 -5.70 5.09 -2.68
C VAL A 27 -5.22 3.63 -2.75
N ARG A 28 -5.36 2.96 -3.91
CA ARG A 28 -4.97 1.55 -4.09
C ARG A 28 -3.46 1.33 -4.00
N PHE A 29 -2.67 2.26 -4.54
CA PHE A 29 -1.21 2.21 -4.58
C PHE A 29 -0.55 3.20 -3.60
N ARG A 30 -1.22 3.47 -2.47
CA ARG A 30 -0.81 4.47 -1.46
C ARG A 30 0.65 4.36 -1.02
N GLY A 31 1.15 3.13 -0.80
CA GLY A 31 2.54 2.89 -0.38
C GLY A 31 3.56 3.31 -1.44
N PRO A 32 3.56 2.68 -2.63
CA PRO A 32 4.45 3.06 -3.73
C PRO A 32 4.37 4.55 -4.08
N MET A 33 3.17 5.14 -4.11
CA MET A 33 2.99 6.57 -4.40
C MET A 33 3.60 7.47 -3.33
N SER A 34 3.44 7.14 -2.04
CA SER A 34 4.08 7.91 -0.96
C SER A 34 5.61 7.86 -1.02
N ILE A 35 6.18 6.72 -1.43
CA ILE A 35 7.63 6.55 -1.58
C ILE A 35 8.12 7.38 -2.77
N ALA A 36 7.45 7.28 -3.93
CA ALA A 36 7.78 8.07 -5.11
C ALA A 36 7.67 9.58 -4.83
N PHE A 37 6.65 10.00 -4.09
CA PHE A 37 6.48 11.39 -3.67
C PHE A 37 7.59 11.86 -2.73
N ALA A 38 7.96 11.06 -1.73
CA ALA A 38 9.06 11.38 -0.84
C ALA A 38 10.39 11.53 -1.60
N ILE A 39 10.65 10.65 -2.57
CA ILE A 39 11.82 10.73 -3.46
C ILE A 39 11.79 12.01 -4.29
N LEU A 40 10.63 12.38 -4.85
CA LEU A 40 10.48 13.63 -5.61
C LEU A 40 10.72 14.87 -4.73
N CYS A 41 10.21 14.88 -3.50
CA CYS A 41 10.49 15.95 -2.54
C CYS A 41 11.98 16.02 -2.18
N LEU A 42 12.65 14.87 -2.03
CA LEU A 42 14.09 14.77 -1.83
C LEU A 42 14.86 15.38 -3.01
N PHE A 43 14.52 15.01 -4.24
CA PHE A 43 15.15 15.59 -5.44
C PHE A 43 14.88 17.09 -5.56
N GLY A 44 13.67 17.54 -5.23
CA GLY A 44 13.31 18.95 -5.23
C GLY A 44 14.12 19.76 -4.22
N THR A 45 14.22 19.29 -2.98
CA THR A 45 15.01 19.94 -1.93
C THR A 45 16.51 19.92 -2.23
N TRP A 46 17.01 18.80 -2.78
CA TRP A 46 18.39 18.70 -3.27
C TRP A 46 18.70 19.74 -4.36
N ASN A 47 17.82 19.90 -5.35
CA ASN A 47 17.98 20.90 -6.41
C ASN A 47 17.85 22.34 -5.90
N ALA A 48 17.17 22.55 -4.78
CA ALA A 48 17.05 23.85 -4.13
C ALA A 48 18.31 24.23 -3.30
N GLY A 49 19.32 23.36 -3.23
CA GLY A 49 20.57 23.61 -2.52
C GLY A 49 20.59 23.18 -1.06
N GLU A 50 19.46 22.70 -0.53
CA GLU A 50 19.34 22.19 0.83
C GLU A 50 18.68 20.81 0.81
N ALA A 51 19.48 19.75 0.80
CA ALA A 51 18.94 18.39 0.89
C ALA A 51 18.32 18.17 2.28
N GLN A 52 17.00 18.09 2.35
CA GLN A 52 16.25 17.91 3.59
C GLN A 52 15.56 16.53 3.61
N PRO A 53 16.31 15.43 3.85
CA PRO A 53 15.77 14.07 3.79
C PRO A 53 14.66 13.82 4.82
N VAL A 54 14.78 14.42 6.00
CA VAL A 54 13.77 14.30 7.07
C VAL A 54 12.46 14.95 6.65
N LEU A 55 12.51 16.15 6.06
CA LEU A 55 11.32 16.85 5.60
C LEU A 55 10.61 16.05 4.50
N ALA A 56 11.37 15.54 3.52
CA ALA A 56 10.83 14.72 2.45
C ALA A 56 10.19 13.41 2.95
N ALA A 57 10.78 12.76 3.95
CA ALA A 57 10.19 11.59 4.59
C ALA A 57 8.87 11.93 5.31
N ILE A 58 8.82 13.04 6.04
CA ILE A 58 7.60 13.54 6.68
C ILE A 58 6.52 13.79 5.62
N MET A 59 6.86 14.43 4.50
CA MET A 59 5.92 14.69 3.41
C MET A 59 5.36 13.39 2.80
N GLY A 60 6.18 12.35 2.66
CA GLY A 60 5.73 11.02 2.26
C GLY A 60 4.73 10.41 3.26
N ILE A 61 5.03 10.49 4.56
CA ILE A 61 4.16 9.98 5.64
C ILE A 61 2.83 10.74 5.65
N VAL A 62 2.86 12.07 5.52
CA VAL A 62 1.66 12.91 5.48
C VAL A 62 0.78 12.54 4.29
N LEU A 63 1.37 12.36 3.10
CA LEU A 63 0.63 11.92 1.91
C LEU A 63 0.02 10.53 2.11
N TYR A 64 0.78 9.57 2.65
CA TYR A 64 0.28 8.25 2.97
C TYR A 64 -0.90 8.30 3.93
N GLY A 65 -0.78 9.08 5.01
CA GLY A 65 -1.84 9.28 6.00
C GLY A 65 -3.10 9.89 5.39
N GLY A 66 -2.94 10.92 4.54
CA GLY A 66 -4.06 11.53 3.81
C GLY A 66 -4.77 10.52 2.90
N LEU A 67 -4.02 9.75 2.10
CA LEU A 67 -4.58 8.70 1.25
C LEU A 67 -5.23 7.56 2.04
N ALA A 68 -4.69 7.21 3.21
CA ALA A 68 -5.28 6.23 4.10
C ALA A 68 -6.61 6.71 4.68
N ILE A 69 -6.71 7.98 5.10
CA ILE A 69 -7.97 8.58 5.59
C ILE A 69 -9.01 8.59 4.47
N ILE A 70 -8.63 9.01 3.27
CA ILE A 70 -9.52 9.00 2.09
C ILE A 70 -9.98 7.56 1.82
N GLY A 71 -9.06 6.59 1.82
CA GLY A 71 -9.37 5.17 1.68
C GLY A 71 -10.34 4.65 2.76
N SER A 72 -10.22 5.11 4.01
CA SER A 72 -11.14 4.72 5.09
C SER A 72 -12.53 5.34 4.96
N ILE A 73 -12.64 6.57 4.45
CA ILE A 73 -13.93 7.27 4.26
C ILE A 73 -14.69 6.70 3.07
N PHE A 74 -13.99 6.42 1.96
CA PHE A 74 -14.61 5.93 0.72
C PHE A 74 -14.62 4.40 0.60
N GLY A 75 -13.74 3.69 1.30
CA GLY A 75 -13.62 2.22 1.31
C GLY A 75 -14.52 1.55 2.36
N GLY A 76 -15.66 2.16 2.68
CA GLY A 76 -16.60 1.60 3.64
C GLY A 76 -16.96 0.15 3.30
N ARG A 77 -16.61 -0.76 4.23
CA ARG A 77 -17.23 -2.07 4.46
C ARG A 77 -16.98 -3.24 3.49
N GLY A 78 -16.02 -3.16 2.58
CA GLY A 78 -15.67 -4.30 1.73
C GLY A 78 -14.18 -4.58 1.80
N GLU A 79 -13.80 -5.55 2.61
CA GLU A 79 -12.71 -6.48 2.27
C GLU A 79 -11.37 -5.83 1.93
N LEU A 80 -10.48 -5.71 2.90
CA LEU A 80 -9.04 -5.95 2.74
C LEU A 80 -8.37 -5.90 4.13
N ASP A 81 -8.98 -6.64 5.07
CA ASP A 81 -8.30 -7.25 6.21
C ASP A 81 -7.47 -8.47 5.75
N HIS A 82 -6.93 -8.38 4.52
CA HIS A 82 -5.73 -9.08 4.10
C HIS A 82 -4.52 -8.21 4.45
N GLU A 83 -4.51 -7.74 5.70
CA GLU A 83 -3.28 -7.76 6.44
C GLU A 83 -2.72 -9.17 6.25
N ALA A 84 -1.51 -9.25 5.70
CA ALA A 84 -0.77 -10.47 5.57
C ALA A 84 -0.59 -11.05 6.98
N ARG A 85 -1.62 -11.77 7.44
CA ARG A 85 -1.56 -12.70 8.55
C ARG A 85 -0.60 -13.74 8.02
N SER A 86 0.69 -13.52 8.27
CA SER A 86 1.66 -14.59 8.38
C SER A 86 0.91 -15.68 9.13
N GLY A 87 0.54 -16.74 8.39
CA GLY A 87 -0.15 -17.86 9.00
C GLY A 87 0.68 -18.21 10.21
N ASP A 88 0.08 -18.03 11.38
CA ASP A 88 0.61 -18.50 12.64
C ASP A 88 0.59 -20.02 12.49
N TYR A 89 1.61 -20.50 11.79
CA TYR A 89 1.82 -21.90 11.52
C TYR A 89 2.24 -22.41 12.88
N ASP A 90 1.26 -22.94 13.62
CA ASP A 90 1.45 -23.39 14.98
C ASP A 90 2.45 -24.56 14.95
N TYR A 91 3.73 -24.21 15.11
CA TYR A 91 4.85 -25.15 15.10
C TYR A 91 4.68 -26.20 16.19
N ALA A 92 3.95 -25.90 17.28
CA ALA A 92 3.64 -26.87 18.32
C ALA A 92 2.60 -27.89 17.84
N ALA A 93 1.57 -27.44 17.12
CA ALA A 93 0.59 -28.33 16.50
C ALA A 93 1.22 -29.24 15.43
N GLU A 94 2.13 -28.71 14.60
CA GLU A 94 2.83 -29.53 13.60
C GLU A 94 3.82 -30.51 14.25
N GLN A 95 4.52 -30.12 15.31
CA GLN A 95 5.39 -31.05 16.06
C GLN A 95 4.59 -32.17 16.72
N ALA A 96 3.43 -31.89 17.29
CA ALA A 96 2.56 -32.90 17.87
C ALA A 96 2.05 -33.89 16.80
N ARG A 97 1.70 -33.37 15.61
CA ARG A 97 1.32 -34.20 14.46
C ARG A 97 2.47 -35.11 14.02
N LEU A 98 3.67 -34.56 13.81
CA LEU A 98 4.85 -35.32 13.40
C LEU A 98 5.24 -36.41 14.41
N ALA A 99 5.17 -36.10 15.72
CA ALA A 99 5.43 -37.09 16.77
C ALA A 99 4.41 -38.23 16.75
N SER A 100 3.12 -37.92 16.56
CA SER A 100 2.07 -38.94 16.45
C SER A 100 2.29 -39.85 15.23
N GLU A 101 2.76 -39.27 14.12
CA GLU A 101 2.99 -40.00 12.87
C GLU A 101 4.23 -40.90 12.97
N TYR A 102 5.27 -40.48 13.70
CA TYR A 102 6.44 -41.31 13.99
C TYR A 102 6.08 -42.54 14.85
N HIS A 103 5.29 -42.35 15.91
CA HIS A 103 4.85 -43.47 16.76
C HIS A 103 3.90 -44.44 16.06
N ARG A 104 3.18 -43.98 15.03
CA ARG A 104 2.37 -44.85 14.18
C ARG A 104 3.25 -45.69 13.26
N ARG A 105 4.21 -45.07 12.58
CA ARG A 105 5.13 -45.79 11.67
C ARG A 105 6.01 -46.81 12.39
N ASP A 106 6.49 -46.52 13.61
CA ASP A 106 7.28 -47.49 14.40
C ASP A 106 6.46 -48.74 14.78
N ARG A 107 5.13 -48.62 14.90
CA ARG A 107 4.25 -49.78 15.09
C ARG A 107 3.99 -50.54 13.80
N GLU A 108 3.85 -49.82 12.69
CA GLU A 108 3.62 -50.41 11.37
C GLU A 108 4.90 -51.11 10.83
N SER A 109 6.11 -50.65 11.20
CA SER A 109 7.39 -51.23 10.75
C SER A 109 7.88 -52.44 11.57
N ARG A 110 7.17 -52.82 12.64
CA ARG A 110 7.49 -53.99 13.48
C ARG A 110 6.70 -55.25 13.09
N PHE A 111 5.87 -55.17 12.06
CA PHE A 111 5.26 -56.30 11.36
C PHE A 111 5.91 -56.47 10.00
#